data_AF-A0A355G3H8-F1
#
_entry.id   AF-A0A355G3H8-F1
#
_cell.length_a   1.000
_cell.length_b   1.000
_cell.length_c   1.000
_cell.angle_alpha   90.00
_cell.angle_beta   90.00
_cell.angle_gamma   90.00
#
_symmetry.space_group_name_H-M   'P 1'
#
loop_
_entity.id
_entity.type
_entity.pdbx_description
1 polymer ?
#
loop_
_entity_poly.entity_id
_entity_poly.type
_entity_poly.pdbx_seq_one_letter_code
_entity_poly.pdbx_strand_id
1 'polypeptide(L)'
;MVISFKESLTERTSNPLVSSYIFFILAMNWKILVILLFGEGDISDRMRLIETHSYHAAITLIVPLVLSILYVFLMPKISLYIQIFQEKTLTEQKQRKIDNELQLATARKKIIEETVSAEQVRNRIKLDLKEREAEIDEKIKNDEHQRKYDLLNHEHNIEIRRVELERDEYESRNQNLIKETKTLKSEISRLIKDNNNLNLTISKFNKQI
;
A
#
# COMPACT_ATOMS: atom_id res chain seq x y z
N MET A 1 -8.12 -14.88 77.63
CA MET A 1 -8.29 -14.31 76.28
C MET A 1 -9.74 -14.57 75.88
N VAL A 2 -10.61 -13.56 75.97
CA VAL A 2 -12.03 -13.71 75.65
C VAL A 2 -12.16 -13.67 74.13
N ILE A 3 -12.40 -14.81 73.50
CA ILE A 3 -12.74 -14.86 72.07
C ILE A 3 -13.99 -13.99 71.90
N SER A 4 -13.91 -12.98 71.04
CA SER A 4 -15.06 -12.11 70.79
C SER A 4 -16.19 -12.96 70.22
N PHE A 5 -17.42 -12.78 70.72
CA PHE A 5 -18.60 -13.54 70.26
C PHE A 5 -18.74 -13.55 68.73
N LYS A 6 -18.35 -12.44 68.09
CA LYS A 6 -18.30 -12.30 66.63
C LYS A 6 -17.32 -13.27 65.96
N GLU A 7 -16.14 -13.47 66.53
CA GLU A 7 -15.11 -14.36 65.98
C GLU A 7 -15.54 -15.82 66.09
N SER A 8 -16.10 -16.22 67.24
CA SER A 8 -16.63 -17.58 67.42
C SER A 8 -17.82 -17.88 66.52
N LEU A 9 -18.72 -16.91 66.30
CA LEU A 9 -19.81 -17.05 65.33
C LEU A 9 -19.26 -17.20 63.91
N THR A 10 -18.30 -16.36 63.51
CA THR A 10 -17.71 -16.37 62.16
C THR A 10 -17.03 -17.71 61.86
N GLU A 11 -16.29 -18.25 62.83
CA GLU A 11 -15.62 -19.55 62.70
C GLU A 11 -16.63 -20.69 62.49
N ARG A 12 -17.76 -20.67 63.21
CA ARG A 12 -18.80 -21.70 63.11
C ARG A 12 -19.63 -21.58 61.84
N THR A 13 -19.98 -20.36 61.41
CA THR A 13 -20.74 -20.13 60.18
C THR A 13 -19.91 -20.34 58.91
N SER A 14 -18.58 -20.31 59.03
CA SER A 14 -17.67 -20.65 57.93
C SER A 14 -17.71 -22.13 57.57
N ASN A 15 -18.19 -23.00 58.47
CA ASN A 15 -18.41 -24.40 58.15
C ASN A 15 -19.66 -24.53 57.23
N PRO A 16 -19.51 -25.06 56.00
CA PRO A 16 -20.62 -25.20 55.05
C PRO A 16 -21.78 -26.05 55.57
N LEU A 17 -21.50 -27.03 56.45
CA LEU A 17 -22.52 -27.87 57.05
C LEU A 17 -23.32 -27.11 58.09
N VAL A 18 -22.65 -26.32 58.94
CA VAL A 18 -23.32 -25.54 59.99
C VAL A 18 -24.17 -24.43 59.37
N SER A 19 -23.65 -23.71 58.37
CA SER A 19 -24.41 -22.66 57.69
C SER A 19 -25.61 -23.21 56.92
N SER A 20 -25.44 -24.32 56.17
CA SER A 20 -26.56 -24.97 55.48
C SER A 20 -27.59 -25.55 56.46
N TYR A 21 -27.16 -26.13 57.58
CA TYR A 21 -28.06 -26.62 58.63
C TYR A 21 -28.91 -25.50 59.24
N ILE A 22 -28.29 -24.38 59.63
CA ILE A 22 -29.01 -23.20 60.13
C ILE A 22 -29.99 -22.69 59.07
N PHE A 23 -29.56 -22.61 57.80
CA PHE A 23 -30.43 -22.20 56.70
C PHE A 23 -31.66 -23.12 56.57
N PHE A 24 -31.48 -24.45 56.58
CA PHE A 24 -32.59 -25.39 56.48
C PHE A 24 -33.50 -25.39 57.70
N ILE A 25 -32.97 -25.19 58.92
CA ILE A 25 -33.81 -24.99 60.11
C ILE A 25 -34.70 -23.77 59.93
N LEU A 26 -34.13 -22.63 59.53
CA LEU A 26 -34.89 -21.39 59.33
C LEU A 26 -35.90 -21.54 58.19
N ALA A 27 -35.51 -22.19 57.09
CA ALA A 27 -36.38 -22.43 55.94
C ALA A 27 -37.55 -23.37 56.28
N MET A 28 -37.33 -24.42 57.09
CA MET A 28 -38.41 -25.32 57.50
C MET A 28 -39.32 -24.72 58.58
N ASN A 29 -38.75 -23.90 59.48
CA ASN A 29 -39.49 -23.22 60.54
C ASN A 29 -39.93 -21.80 60.14
N TRP A 30 -40.01 -21.51 58.84
CA TRP A 30 -40.32 -20.17 58.34
C TRP A 30 -41.64 -19.60 58.89
N LYS A 31 -42.65 -20.45 59.11
CA LYS A 31 -43.92 -20.04 59.73
C LYS A 31 -43.75 -19.49 61.13
N ILE A 32 -42.89 -20.12 61.94
CA ILE A 32 -42.57 -19.67 63.30
C ILE A 32 -41.87 -18.31 63.23
N LEU A 33 -40.92 -18.14 62.30
CA LEU A 33 -40.23 -16.86 62.09
C LEU A 33 -41.21 -15.75 61.67
N VAL A 34 -42.16 -16.05 60.78
CA VAL A 34 -43.18 -15.10 60.33
C VAL A 34 -44.12 -14.72 61.48
N ILE A 35 -44.61 -15.68 62.27
CA ILE A 35 -45.46 -15.41 63.43
C ILE A 35 -44.70 -14.59 64.48
N LEU A 36 -43.42 -14.88 64.71
CA LEU A 36 -42.60 -14.17 65.69
C LEU A 36 -42.36 -12.71 65.27
N LEU A 37 -41.98 -12.48 64.01
CA LEU A 37 -41.58 -11.17 63.50
C LEU A 37 -42.77 -10.29 63.11
N PHE A 38 -43.83 -10.90 62.55
CA PHE A 38 -44.95 -10.18 61.91
C PHE A 38 -46.32 -10.58 62.45
N GLY A 39 -46.40 -11.44 63.46
CA GLY A 39 -47.68 -11.82 64.08
C GLY A 39 -48.40 -10.61 64.67
N GLU A 40 -49.73 -10.66 64.71
CA GLU A 40 -50.56 -9.70 65.43
C GLU A 40 -50.84 -10.21 66.86
N GLY A 41 -51.11 -9.31 67.80
CA GLY A 41 -51.33 -9.64 69.22
C GLY A 41 -50.07 -9.56 70.09
N ASP A 42 -50.25 -9.77 71.39
CA ASP A 42 -49.19 -9.71 72.39
C ASP A 42 -48.21 -10.89 72.24
N ILE A 43 -47.00 -10.74 72.75
CA ILE A 43 -45.93 -11.75 72.70
C ILE A 43 -46.44 -13.09 73.27
N SER A 44 -47.22 -13.06 74.35
CA SER A 44 -47.80 -14.25 74.96
C SER A 44 -48.78 -15.00 74.04
N ASP A 45 -49.52 -14.30 73.20
CA ASP A 45 -50.46 -14.92 72.25
C ASP A 45 -49.71 -15.55 71.08
N ARG A 46 -48.65 -14.89 70.60
CA ARG A 46 -47.76 -15.44 69.56
C ARG A 46 -47.03 -16.68 70.04
N MET A 47 -46.55 -16.70 71.30
CA MET A 47 -45.90 -17.87 71.89
C MET A 47 -46.87 -19.06 71.99
N ARG A 48 -48.12 -18.83 72.43
CA ARG A 48 -49.15 -19.88 72.44
C ARG A 48 -49.44 -20.44 71.04
N LEU A 49 -49.49 -19.57 70.03
CA LEU A 49 -49.68 -19.98 68.64
C LEU A 49 -48.50 -20.82 68.11
N ILE A 50 -47.27 -20.52 68.52
CA ILE A 50 -46.08 -21.30 68.15
C ILE A 50 -46.10 -22.67 68.85
N GLU A 51 -46.49 -22.74 70.12
CA GLU A 51 -46.60 -23.99 70.87
C GLU A 51 -47.60 -24.96 70.22
N THR A 52 -48.74 -24.47 69.74
CA THR A 52 -49.74 -25.32 69.05
C THR A 52 -49.28 -25.80 67.67
N HIS A 53 -48.38 -25.08 67.02
CA HIS A 53 -47.85 -25.41 65.69
C HIS A 53 -46.50 -26.14 65.72
N SER A 54 -45.95 -26.38 66.91
CA SER A 54 -44.67 -27.07 67.09
C SER A 54 -44.86 -28.59 66.91
N TYR A 55 -44.91 -29.04 65.66
CA TYR A 55 -44.91 -30.47 65.35
C TYR A 55 -43.56 -31.12 65.68
N HIS A 56 -43.63 -32.38 66.13
CA HIS A 56 -42.54 -33.31 66.42
C HIS A 56 -41.11 -32.76 66.34
N ALA A 57 -40.57 -32.34 67.49
CA ALA A 57 -39.23 -31.76 67.63
C ALA A 57 -38.11 -32.58 66.96
N ALA A 58 -38.25 -33.91 66.92
CA ALA A 58 -37.30 -34.79 66.23
C ALA A 58 -37.24 -34.54 64.71
N ILE A 59 -38.38 -34.37 64.04
CA ILE A 59 -38.45 -34.13 62.59
C ILE A 59 -37.86 -32.75 62.26
N THR A 60 -38.19 -31.75 63.09
CA THR A 60 -37.75 -30.36 62.96
C THR A 60 -36.24 -30.18 63.07
N LEU A 61 -35.53 -31.12 63.71
CA LEU A 61 -34.07 -31.11 63.83
C LEU A 61 -33.39 -32.07 62.85
N ILE A 62 -33.93 -33.28 62.67
CA ILE A 62 -33.31 -34.32 61.85
C ILE A 62 -33.43 -34.02 60.35
N VAL A 63 -34.57 -33.50 59.88
CA VAL A 63 -34.77 -33.24 58.45
C VAL A 63 -33.82 -32.14 57.94
N PRO A 64 -33.67 -30.98 58.59
CA PRO A 64 -32.66 -29.99 58.21
C PRO A 64 -31.24 -30.55 58.24
N LEU A 65 -30.91 -31.45 59.17
CA LEU A 65 -29.60 -32.07 59.26
C LEU A 65 -29.33 -32.94 58.01
N VAL A 66 -30.26 -33.81 57.65
CA VAL A 66 -30.14 -34.66 56.45
C VAL A 66 -30.05 -33.81 55.18
N LEU A 67 -30.87 -32.76 55.06
CA LEU A 67 -30.82 -31.84 53.91
C LEU A 67 -29.50 -31.07 53.84
N SER A 68 -28.95 -30.63 54.97
CA SER A 68 -27.67 -29.93 55.02
C SER A 68 -26.52 -30.84 54.58
N ILE A 69 -26.49 -32.08 55.05
CA ILE A 69 -25.51 -33.09 54.64
C ILE A 69 -25.65 -33.33 53.13
N LEU A 70 -26.88 -33.60 52.66
CA LEU A 70 -27.13 -33.85 51.24
C LEU A 70 -26.68 -32.66 50.39
N TYR A 71 -27.01 -31.43 50.78
CA TYR A 71 -26.63 -30.20 50.09
C TYR A 71 -25.11 -30.05 50.00
N VAL A 72 -24.38 -30.21 51.11
CA VAL A 72 -22.92 -30.06 51.14
C VAL A 72 -22.23 -31.10 50.24
N PHE A 73 -22.79 -32.30 50.10
CA PHE A 73 -22.23 -33.33 49.21
C PHE A 73 -22.70 -33.25 47.76
N LEU A 74 -23.94 -32.83 47.49
CA LEU A 74 -24.48 -32.71 46.13
C LEU A 74 -24.00 -31.45 45.42
N MET A 75 -23.94 -30.31 46.12
CA MET A 75 -23.63 -29.03 45.48
C MET A 75 -22.27 -29.01 44.76
N PRO A 76 -21.17 -29.52 45.34
CA PRO A 76 -19.90 -29.61 44.63
C PRO A 76 -19.99 -30.43 43.34
N LYS A 77 -20.77 -31.52 43.36
CA LYS A 77 -20.96 -32.39 42.18
C LYS A 77 -21.78 -31.71 41.09
N ILE A 78 -22.86 -31.02 41.47
CA ILE A 78 -23.67 -30.23 40.53
C ILE A 78 -22.83 -29.11 39.92
N SER A 79 -22.03 -28.40 40.74
CA SER A 79 -21.13 -27.36 40.27
C SER A 79 -20.11 -27.90 39.27
N LEU A 80 -19.50 -29.06 39.55
CA LEU A 80 -18.56 -29.71 38.65
C LEU A 80 -19.22 -30.08 37.31
N TYR A 81 -20.43 -30.63 37.35
CA TYR A 81 -21.17 -30.98 36.13
C TYR A 81 -21.46 -29.75 35.26
N ILE A 82 -21.89 -28.65 35.88
CA ILE A 82 -22.13 -27.38 35.20
C ILE A 82 -20.83 -26.84 34.60
N GLN A 83 -19.72 -26.89 35.33
CA GLN A 83 -18.41 -26.46 34.84
C GLN A 83 -17.96 -27.26 33.62
N ILE A 84 -18.03 -28.59 33.67
CA ILE A 84 -17.68 -29.46 32.53
C ILE A 84 -18.53 -29.11 31.29
N PHE A 85 -19.83 -28.89 31.48
CA PHE A 85 -20.72 -28.51 30.40
C PHE A 85 -20.33 -27.14 29.79
N GLN A 86 -20.04 -26.16 30.63
CA GLN A 86 -19.64 -24.81 30.19
C GLN A 86 -18.26 -24.79 29.54
N GLU A 87 -17.30 -25.54 30.06
CA GLU A 87 -15.94 -25.63 29.53
C GLU A 87 -15.93 -26.15 28.09
N LYS A 88 -16.79 -27.12 27.77
CA LYS A 88 -16.95 -27.61 26.39
C LYS A 88 -17.37 -26.48 25.45
N THR A 89 -18.42 -25.74 25.80
CA THR A 89 -18.91 -24.63 24.99
C THR A 89 -17.88 -23.51 24.86
N LEU A 90 -17.19 -23.16 25.96
CA LEU A 90 -16.15 -22.13 25.94
C LEU A 90 -14.95 -22.54 25.09
N THR A 91 -14.56 -23.80 25.12
CA THR A 91 -13.47 -24.34 24.30
C THR A 91 -13.84 -24.29 22.81
N GLU A 92 -15.04 -24.71 22.44
CA GLU A 92 -15.53 -24.62 21.06
C GLU A 92 -15.59 -23.17 20.58
N GLN A 93 -16.04 -22.22 21.41
CA GLN A 93 -16.05 -20.80 21.07
C GLN A 93 -14.65 -20.23 20.87
N LYS A 94 -13.69 -20.56 21.76
CA LYS A 94 -12.29 -20.16 21.62
C LYS A 94 -11.69 -20.71 20.34
N GLN A 95 -11.93 -21.98 20.02
CA GLN A 95 -11.44 -22.61 18.80
C GLN A 95 -12.00 -21.91 17.56
N ARG A 96 -13.32 -21.68 17.50
CA ARG A 96 -13.95 -20.95 16.38
C ARG A 96 -13.39 -19.55 16.21
N LYS A 97 -13.08 -18.85 17.30
CA LYS A 97 -12.46 -17.53 17.24
C LYS A 97 -11.06 -17.59 16.63
N ILE A 98 -10.23 -18.54 17.05
CA ILE A 98 -8.89 -18.77 16.50
C ILE A 98 -8.98 -19.14 15.01
N ASP A 99 -9.88 -20.03 14.65
CA ASP A 99 -10.06 -20.46 13.25
C ASP A 99 -10.48 -19.28 12.36
N ASN A 100 -11.39 -18.43 12.84
CA ASN A 100 -11.80 -17.22 12.13
C ASN A 100 -10.65 -16.21 11.98
N GLU A 101 -9.86 -15.99 13.04
CA GLU A 101 -8.68 -15.11 12.99
C GLU A 101 -7.63 -15.64 12.01
N LEU A 102 -7.41 -16.96 11.99
CA LEU A 102 -6.50 -17.60 11.04
C LEU A 102 -6.97 -17.43 9.60
N GLN A 103 -8.27 -17.68 9.32
CA GLN A 103 -8.84 -17.49 7.99
C GLN A 103 -8.69 -16.03 7.50
N LEU A 104 -8.96 -15.06 8.38
CA LEU A 104 -8.78 -13.65 8.07
C LEU A 104 -7.30 -13.31 7.79
N ALA A 105 -6.38 -13.85 8.58
CA ALA A 105 -4.94 -13.65 8.36
C ALA A 105 -4.48 -14.25 7.03
N THR A 106 -4.94 -15.46 6.69
CA THR A 106 -4.64 -16.11 5.40
C THR A 106 -5.20 -15.31 4.22
N ALA A 107 -6.44 -14.83 4.32
CA ALA A 107 -7.05 -14.00 3.28
C ALA A 107 -6.27 -12.69 3.06
N ARG A 108 -5.87 -12.01 4.16
CA ARG A 108 -5.03 -10.81 4.09
C ARG A 108 -3.67 -11.08 3.46
N LYS A 109 -3.02 -12.19 3.83
CA LYS A 109 -1.74 -12.60 3.25
C LYS A 109 -1.86 -12.74 1.73
N LYS A 110 -2.90 -13.44 1.25
CA LYS A 110 -3.15 -13.61 -0.18
C LYS A 110 -3.35 -12.28 -0.91
N ILE A 111 -4.13 -11.36 -0.35
CA ILE A 111 -4.34 -10.02 -0.92
C ILE A 111 -3.01 -9.26 -1.03
N ILE A 112 -2.17 -9.32 0.00
CA ILE A 112 -0.86 -8.67 0.01
C ILE A 112 0.05 -9.28 -1.07
N GLU A 113 0.12 -10.61 -1.17
CA GLU A 113 0.91 -11.31 -2.18
C GLU A 113 0.49 -10.92 -3.61
N GLU A 114 -0.83 -10.89 -3.88
CA GLU A 114 -1.38 -10.45 -5.16
C GLU A 114 -1.06 -8.98 -5.45
N THR A 115 -1.17 -8.10 -4.44
CA THR A 115 -0.87 -6.67 -4.58
C THR A 115 0.60 -6.42 -4.87
N VAL A 116 1.51 -7.09 -4.14
CA VAL A 116 2.95 -7.00 -4.38
C VAL A 116 3.31 -7.52 -5.77
N SER A 117 2.73 -8.64 -6.20
CA SER A 117 2.94 -9.18 -7.54
C SER A 117 2.48 -8.20 -8.62
N ALA A 118 1.28 -7.62 -8.47
CA ALA A 118 0.75 -6.62 -9.38
C ALA A 118 1.64 -5.36 -9.43
N GLU A 119 2.15 -4.90 -8.28
CA GLU A 119 3.02 -3.74 -8.20
C GLU A 119 4.40 -4.00 -8.83
N GLN A 120 4.96 -5.20 -8.66
CA GLN A 120 6.18 -5.62 -9.35
C GLN A 120 6.00 -5.61 -10.87
N VAL A 121 4.88 -6.14 -11.37
CA VAL A 121 4.56 -6.09 -12.80
C VAL A 121 4.43 -4.65 -13.27
N ARG A 122 3.72 -3.79 -12.53
CA ARG A 122 3.56 -2.38 -12.86
C ARG A 122 4.91 -1.65 -12.92
N ASN A 123 5.80 -1.92 -11.97
CA ASN A 123 7.14 -1.32 -11.93
C ASN A 123 8.01 -1.79 -13.10
N ARG A 124 7.93 -3.08 -13.48
CA ARG A 124 8.62 -3.58 -14.69
C ARG A 124 8.12 -2.90 -15.95
N ILE A 125 6.80 -2.77 -16.13
CA ILE A 125 6.22 -2.07 -17.28
C ILE A 125 6.69 -0.61 -17.30
N LYS A 126 6.70 0.06 -16.15
CA LYS A 126 7.16 1.45 -16.05
C LYS A 126 8.63 1.62 -16.41
N LEU A 127 9.49 0.66 -16.05
CA LEU A 127 10.90 0.66 -16.44
C LEU A 127 11.06 0.44 -17.94
N ASP A 128 10.37 -0.55 -18.53
CA ASP A 128 10.41 -0.82 -19.98
C ASP A 128 9.92 0.38 -20.79
N LEU A 129 8.84 1.03 -20.34
CA LEU A 129 8.35 2.26 -20.98
C LEU A 129 9.38 3.39 -20.93
N LYS A 130 10.05 3.57 -19.78
CA LYS A 130 11.07 4.61 -19.64
C LYS A 130 12.30 4.35 -20.51
N GLU A 131 12.70 3.08 -20.66
CA GLU A 131 13.79 2.69 -21.57
C GLU A 131 13.40 2.97 -23.03
N ARG A 132 12.20 2.57 -23.44
CA ARG A 132 11.68 2.86 -24.79
C ARG A 132 11.55 4.36 -25.07
N GLU A 133 11.11 5.16 -24.10
CA GLU A 133 11.06 6.62 -24.22
C GLU A 133 12.46 7.19 -24.46
N ALA A 134 13.46 6.73 -23.71
CA ALA A 134 14.84 7.17 -23.88
C ALA A 134 15.40 6.77 -25.27
N GLU A 135 15.11 5.57 -25.76
CA GLU A 135 15.49 5.14 -27.12
C GLU A 135 14.83 5.99 -28.21
N ILE A 136 13.55 6.34 -28.05
CA ILE A 136 12.82 7.20 -28.99
C ILE A 136 13.44 8.60 -29.00
N ASP A 137 13.72 9.18 -27.83
CA ASP A 137 14.37 10.49 -27.72
C ASP A 137 15.76 10.51 -28.35
N GLU A 138 16.54 9.43 -28.19
CA GLU A 138 17.84 9.30 -28.83
C GLU A 138 17.72 9.24 -30.35
N LYS A 139 16.77 8.45 -30.87
CA LYS A 139 16.50 8.38 -32.32
C LYS A 139 16.07 9.72 -32.89
N ILE A 140 15.18 10.45 -32.21
CA ILE A 140 14.74 11.78 -32.64
C ILE A 140 15.93 12.73 -32.73
N LYS A 141 16.80 12.77 -31.71
CA LYS A 141 18.02 13.60 -31.73
C LYS A 141 18.96 13.23 -32.87
N ASN A 142 19.13 11.93 -33.13
CA ASN A 142 19.98 11.46 -34.21
C ASN A 142 19.41 11.82 -35.58
N ASP A 143 18.10 11.65 -35.78
CA ASP A 143 17.40 12.04 -37.01
C ASP A 143 17.46 13.56 -37.25
N GLU A 144 17.34 14.38 -36.19
CA GLU A 144 17.51 15.83 -36.28
C GLU A 144 18.95 16.21 -36.67
N HIS A 145 19.94 15.56 -36.07
CA HIS A 145 21.35 15.76 -36.44
C HIS A 145 21.62 15.35 -37.89
N GLN A 146 21.08 14.21 -38.33
CA GLN A 146 21.23 13.75 -39.70
C GLN A 146 20.59 14.72 -40.69
N ARG A 147 19.35 15.18 -40.42
CA ARG A 147 18.67 16.18 -41.25
C ARG A 147 19.47 17.47 -41.34
N LYS A 148 20.05 17.94 -40.23
CA LYS A 148 20.89 19.14 -40.22
C LYS A 148 22.15 18.95 -41.07
N TYR A 149 22.77 17.77 -41.00
CA TYR A 149 23.93 17.43 -41.81
C TYR A 149 23.59 17.37 -43.31
N ASP A 150 22.45 16.75 -43.65
CA ASP A 150 21.97 16.65 -45.02
C ASP A 150 21.64 18.03 -45.61
N LEU A 151 21.01 18.92 -44.83
CA LEU A 151 20.76 20.31 -45.22
C LEU A 151 22.06 21.08 -45.47
N LEU A 152 23.03 20.95 -44.58
CA LEU A 152 24.32 21.61 -44.71
C LEU A 152 25.08 21.12 -45.94
N ASN A 153 25.07 19.81 -46.21
CA ASN A 153 25.67 19.25 -47.42
C ASN A 153 24.95 19.72 -48.67
N HIS A 154 23.63 19.83 -48.64
CA HIS A 154 22.86 20.34 -49.76
C HIS A 154 23.23 21.80 -50.07
N GLU A 155 23.29 22.65 -49.04
CA GLU A 155 23.72 24.05 -49.16
C GLU A 155 25.16 24.16 -49.69
N HIS A 156 26.07 23.35 -49.17
CA HIS A 156 27.45 23.30 -49.65
C HIS A 156 27.54 22.87 -51.12
N ASN A 157 26.75 21.89 -51.55
CA ASN A 157 26.71 21.45 -52.95
C ASN A 157 26.15 22.52 -53.89
N ILE A 158 25.16 23.30 -53.43
CA ILE A 158 24.65 24.45 -54.19
C ILE A 158 25.76 25.49 -54.37
N GLU A 159 26.51 25.79 -53.31
CA GLU A 159 27.59 26.77 -53.37
C GLU A 159 28.76 26.30 -54.25
N ILE A 160 29.15 25.03 -54.18
CA ILE A 160 30.15 24.44 -55.10
C ILE A 160 29.69 24.65 -56.55
N ARG A 161 28.44 24.29 -56.86
CA ARG A 161 27.91 24.43 -58.22
C ARG A 161 27.91 25.89 -58.67
N ARG A 162 27.60 26.82 -57.78
CA ARG A 162 27.66 28.26 -58.08
C ARG A 162 29.08 28.70 -58.42
N VAL A 163 30.06 28.31 -57.60
CA VAL A 163 31.47 28.63 -57.83
C VAL A 163 31.99 28.01 -59.14
N GLU A 164 31.56 26.78 -59.47
CA GLU A 164 31.89 26.13 -60.74
C GLU A 164 31.34 26.93 -61.95
N LEU A 165 30.08 27.38 -61.88
CA LEU A 165 29.48 28.21 -62.93
C LEU A 165 30.23 29.55 -63.09
N GLU A 166 30.55 30.22 -61.99
CA GLU A 166 31.34 31.46 -62.02
C GLU A 166 32.71 31.21 -62.66
N ARG A 167 33.39 30.11 -62.30
CA ARG A 167 34.69 29.73 -62.88
C ARG A 167 34.59 29.52 -64.39
N ASP A 168 33.58 28.79 -64.86
CA ASP A 168 33.40 28.50 -66.28
C ASP A 168 33.09 29.78 -67.10
N GLU A 169 32.35 30.72 -66.52
CA GLU A 169 32.15 32.06 -67.10
C GLU A 169 33.47 32.84 -67.18
N TYR A 170 34.26 32.85 -66.11
CA TYR A 170 35.56 33.50 -66.08
C TYR A 170 36.51 32.88 -67.12
N GLU A 171 36.57 31.56 -67.24
CA GLU A 171 37.38 30.88 -68.26
C GLU A 171 36.95 31.24 -69.68
N SER A 172 35.64 31.21 -69.96
CA SER A 172 35.09 31.60 -71.25
C SER A 172 35.43 33.04 -71.62
N ARG A 173 35.29 33.95 -70.66
CA ARG A 173 35.67 35.37 -70.83
C ARG A 173 37.17 35.52 -71.07
N ASN A 174 38.00 34.79 -70.34
CA ASN A 174 39.45 34.84 -70.49
C ASN A 174 39.89 34.30 -71.87
N GLN A 175 39.28 33.21 -72.36
CA GLN A 175 39.52 32.71 -73.71
C GLN A 175 39.13 33.73 -74.80
N ASN A 176 38.02 34.43 -74.62
CA ASN A 176 37.60 35.48 -75.54
C ASN A 176 38.60 36.65 -75.55
N LEU A 177 39.07 37.09 -74.39
CA LEU A 177 40.13 38.11 -74.29
C LEU A 177 41.45 37.65 -74.94
N ILE A 178 41.82 36.38 -74.80
CA ILE A 178 43.00 35.81 -75.48
C ILE A 178 42.83 35.84 -77.01
N LYS A 179 41.63 35.51 -77.51
CA LYS A 179 41.34 35.58 -78.95
C LYS A 179 41.43 37.02 -79.46
N GLU A 180 40.82 37.96 -78.73
CA GLU A 180 40.80 39.38 -79.08
C GLU A 180 42.19 40.02 -79.04
N THR A 181 43.00 39.73 -78.01
CA THR A 181 44.39 40.18 -77.94
C THR A 181 45.23 39.60 -79.09
N LYS A 182 44.98 38.35 -79.51
CA LYS A 182 45.65 37.74 -80.67
C LYS A 182 45.26 38.42 -81.99
N THR A 183 43.98 38.75 -82.19
CA THR A 183 43.52 39.48 -83.38
C THR A 183 44.11 40.88 -83.43
N LEU A 184 44.01 41.65 -82.34
CA LEU A 184 44.64 42.98 -82.23
C LEU A 184 46.14 42.93 -82.50
N LYS A 185 46.87 41.95 -81.94
CA LYS A 185 48.31 41.81 -82.19
C LYS A 185 48.62 41.54 -83.66
N SER A 186 47.81 40.75 -84.34
CA SER A 186 47.96 40.49 -85.78
C SER A 186 47.64 41.72 -86.64
N GLU A 187 46.67 42.52 -86.22
CA GLU A 187 46.27 43.77 -86.88
C GLU A 187 47.34 44.86 -86.71
N ILE A 188 47.86 45.03 -85.49
CA ILE A 188 49.03 45.89 -85.24
C ILE A 188 50.22 45.47 -86.10
N SER A 189 50.48 44.16 -86.22
CA SER A 189 51.59 43.65 -87.05
C SER A 189 51.39 43.97 -88.54
N ARG A 190 50.16 43.91 -89.04
CA ARG A 190 49.82 44.33 -90.41
C ARG A 190 50.05 45.83 -90.59
N LEU A 191 49.53 46.66 -89.69
CA LEU A 191 49.70 48.12 -89.74
C LEU A 191 51.17 48.53 -89.70
N ILE A 192 52.00 47.89 -88.88
CA ILE A 192 53.46 48.11 -88.85
C ILE A 192 54.08 47.78 -90.22
N LYS A 193 53.71 46.65 -90.82
CA LYS A 193 54.21 46.25 -92.14
C LYS A 193 53.79 47.23 -93.24
N ASP A 194 52.54 47.65 -93.23
CA ASP A 194 51.99 48.59 -94.21
C ASP A 194 52.66 49.96 -94.08
N ASN A 195 52.86 50.45 -92.85
CA ASN A 195 53.58 51.69 -92.58
C ASN A 195 55.05 51.62 -93.05
N ASN A 196 55.74 50.50 -92.80
CA ASN A 196 57.10 50.28 -93.31
C ASN A 196 57.17 50.29 -94.85
N ASN A 197 56.19 49.67 -95.52
CA ASN A 197 56.10 49.71 -96.99
C ASN A 197 55.83 51.12 -97.52
N LEU A 198 54.99 51.90 -96.81
CA LEU A 198 54.71 53.29 -97.15
C LEU A 198 55.96 54.16 -97.03
N ASN A 199 56.71 54.02 -95.92
CA ASN A 199 57.99 54.71 -95.72
C ASN A 199 59.02 54.35 -96.81
N LEU A 200 59.09 53.08 -97.23
CA LEU A 200 59.91 52.68 -98.37
C LEU A 200 59.46 53.34 -99.67
N THR A 201 58.15 53.45 -99.92
CA THR A 201 57.61 54.12 -101.11
C THR A 201 57.93 55.61 -101.10
N ILE A 202 57.72 56.30 -99.97
CA ILE A 202 58.08 57.71 -99.79
C ILE A 202 59.59 57.92 -100.00
N SER A 203 60.45 57.06 -99.46
CA SER A 203 61.90 57.16 -99.65
C SER A 203 62.34 56.95 -101.11
N LYS A 204 61.63 56.11 -101.88
CA LYS A 204 61.86 55.95 -103.33
C LYS A 204 61.41 57.18 -104.11
N PHE A 205 60.28 57.77 -103.75
CA PHE A 205 59.77 59.00 -104.37
C PHE A 205 60.73 60.18 -104.13
N ASN A 206 61.23 60.34 -102.90
CA ASN A 206 62.20 61.37 -102.54
C ASN A 206 63.59 61.19 -103.20
N LYS A 207 63.88 60.05 -103.83
CA LYS A 207 65.10 59.82 -104.62
C LYS A 207 64.94 60.11 -106.12
N GLN A 208 63.73 60.40 -106.59
CA GLN A 208 63.42 60.71 -107.99
C GLN A 208 63.21 62.21 -108.26
N ILE A 209 63.41 63.05 -107.24
CA ILE A 209 63.47 64.52 -107.30
C ILE A 209 64.92 64.92 -107.04
#